data_AF-A0A2G2ZSV0-F1
#
_entry.id   AF-A0A2G2ZSV0-F1
#
_cell.length_a   1.000
_cell.length_b   1.000
_cell.length_c   1.000
_cell.angle_alpha   90.00
_cell.angle_beta   90.00
_cell.angle_gamma   90.00
#
_symmetry.space_group_name_H-M   'P 1'
#
loop_
_entity.id
_entity.type
_entity.pdbx_description
1 polymer ?
#
loop_
_entity_poly.entity_id
_entity_poly.type
_entity_poly.pdbx_seq_one_letter_code
_entity_poly.pdbx_strand_id
1 'polypeptide(L)' 'MIVANAGDCRAVLEKRGSAYPLSAEPELQETLLTEDMSFLIMGCDGLWDVMSSQCAVTMGRKELMLHNDPE' A
#
# COMPACT_ATOMS: atom_id res chain seq x y z
N MET A 1 -9.52 -6.32 -6.06
CA MET A 1 -8.07 -6.58 -6.08
C MET A 1 -7.80 -7.76 -5.18
N ILE A 2 -7.00 -8.72 -5.64
CA ILE A 2 -6.60 -9.88 -4.86
C ILE A 2 -5.14 -9.66 -4.48
N VAL A 3 -4.84 -9.69 -3.19
CA VAL A 3 -3.46 -9.66 -2.70
C VAL A 3 -3.18 -11.02 -2.08
N ALA A 4 -2.21 -11.72 -2.67
CA ALA A 4 -1.66 -12.94 -2.11
C ALA A 4 -0.29 -12.60 -1.55
N ASN A 5 -0.14 -12.70 -0.23
CA ASN A 5 1.14 -12.53 0.43
C ASN A 5 1.74 -13.91 0.74
N ALA A 6 3.03 -14.11 0.49
CA ALA A 6 3.75 -15.34 0.82
C ALA A 6 5.04 -14.99 1.55
N GLY A 7 5.19 -15.49 2.78
CA GLY A 7 6.26 -15.09 3.68
C GLY A 7 5.96 -13.78 4.41
N ASP A 8 7.00 -13.04 4.77
CA ASP A 8 6.91 -11.90 5.71
C ASP A 8 6.72 -10.55 4.99
N CYS A 9 6.42 -10.55 3.68
CA CYS A 9 6.16 -9.30 2.97
C CYS A 9 4.84 -8.66 3.46
N ARG A 10 4.67 -7.34 3.27
CA ARG A 10 3.43 -6.63 3.62
C ARG A 10 2.92 -5.78 2.48
N ALA A 11 1.59 -5.76 2.35
CA ALA A 11 0.86 -4.93 1.40
C ALA A 11 -0.01 -3.91 2.12
N VAL A 12 -0.01 -2.67 1.62
CA VAL A 12 -0.78 -1.54 2.16
C VAL A 12 -1.48 -0.84 1.02
N LEU A 13 -2.79 -0.66 1.14
CA LEU A 13 -3.60 0.10 0.20
C LEU A 13 -3.82 1.51 0.73
N GLU A 14 -3.67 2.51 -0.11
CA GLU A 14 -4.15 3.85 0.22
C GLU A 14 -5.67 3.92 0.05
N LYS A 15 -6.35 4.42 1.08
CA LYS A 15 -7.77 4.75 1.04
C LYS A 15 -8.01 6.10 1.69
N ARG A 16 -8.45 7.09 0.91
CA ARG A 16 -8.75 8.47 1.38
C ARG A 16 -7.63 9.10 2.23
N GLY A 17 -6.36 8.88 1.86
CA GLY A 17 -5.18 9.39 2.56
C GLY A 17 -4.76 8.59 3.79
N SER A 18 -5.44 7.49 4.09
CA SER A 18 -5.12 6.61 5.21
C SER A 18 -4.57 5.27 4.71
N ALA A 19 -3.65 4.70 5.47
CA ALA A 19 -3.14 3.36 5.24
C ALA A 19 -4.18 2.30 5.63
N TYR A 20 -4.57 1.47 4.67
CA TYR A 20 -5.41 0.30 4.87
C TYR A 20 -4.54 -0.97 4.73
N PRO A 21 -4.21 -1.66 5.83
CA PRO A 21 -3.35 -2.84 5.77
C PRO A 21 -4.08 -3.99 5.07
N LEU A 22 -3.41 -4.65 4.11
CA LEU A 22 -3.99 -5.74 3.34
C LEU A 22 -3.42 -7.12 3.66
N SER A 23 -2.23 -7.23 4.25
CA SER A 23 -1.68 -8.51 4.73
C SER A 23 -0.32 -8.28 5.39
N ALA A 24 -0.05 -8.92 6.54
CA ALA A 24 1.27 -8.97 7.19
C ALA A 24 1.79 -10.41 7.45
N GLU A 25 0.95 -11.43 7.22
CA GLU A 25 1.30 -12.86 7.32
C GLU A 25 0.93 -13.56 6.01
N PRO A 26 1.34 -14.82 5.75
CA PRO A 26 0.93 -15.55 4.55
C PRO A 26 -0.58 -15.84 4.56
N GLU A 27 -1.37 -14.89 4.05
CA GLU A 27 -2.81 -14.95 3.96
C GLU A 27 -3.29 -14.35 2.62
N LEU A 28 -4.38 -14.90 2.08
CA LEU A 28 -5.04 -14.39 0.89
C LEU A 28 -6.11 -13.38 1.33
N GLN A 29 -5.93 -12.11 0.98
CA GLN A 29 -6.94 -11.08 1.25
C GLN A 29 -7.55 -10.54 -0.05
N GLU A 30 -8.87 -10.63 -0.13
CA GLU A 30 -9.65 -10.02 -1.21
C GLU A 30 -10.26 -8.70 -0.74
N THR A 31 -10.18 -7.66 -1.57
CA THR A 31 -10.82 -6.38 -1.27
C THR A 31 -11.43 -5.81 -2.54
N LEU A 32 -12.67 -5.37 -2.43
CA LEU A 32 -13.37 -4.64 -3.48
C LEU A 32 -12.70 -3.29 -3.69
N LEU A 33 -12.29 -3.01 -4.93
CA LEU A 33 -11.74 -1.72 -5.29
C LEU A 33 -12.88 -0.71 -5.38
N THR A 34 -12.70 0.42 -4.71
CA THR A 34 -13.64 1.54 -4.69
C THR A 34 -12.92 2.79 -5.19
N GLU A 35 -13.66 3.78 -5.71
CA GLU A 35 -13.09 5.02 -6.29
C GLU A 35 -12.28 5.86 -5.30
N ASP A 36 -12.39 5.57 -4.00
CA ASP A 36 -11.66 6.23 -2.94
C ASP A 36 -10.31 5.58 -2.60
N MET A 37 -9.92 4.55 -3.36
CA MET A 37 -8.61 3.89 -3.31
C MET A 37 -7.76 4.40 -4.47
N SER A 38 -6.53 4.86 -4.18
CA SER A 38 -5.69 5.48 -5.21
C SER A 38 -4.46 4.66 -5.63
N PHE A 39 -3.79 3.95 -4.72
CA PHE A 39 -2.62 3.13 -5.07
C PHE A 39 -2.33 2.03 -4.04
N LEU A 40 -1.63 0.99 -4.49
CA LEU A 40 -1.15 -0.13 -3.67
C LEU A 40 0.37 -0.02 -3.45
N ILE A 41 0.80 -0.18 -2.19
CA ILE A 41 2.19 -0.31 -1.80
C ILE A 41 2.46 -1.77 -1.43
N MET A 42 3.47 -2.37 -2.06
CA MET A 42 3.99 -3.70 -1.70
C MET A 42 5.47 -3.57 -1.33
N GLY A 43 5.88 -4.23 -0.26
CA GLY A 43 7.28 -4.21 0.19
C GLY A 43 7.60 -5.39 1.10
N CYS A 44 8.89 -5.68 1.24
CA CYS A 44 9.42 -6.65 2.21
C CYS A 44 9.69 -5.99 3.58
N ASP A 45 9.99 -6.80 4.60
CA ASP A 45 10.29 -6.33 5.97
C ASP A 45 11.34 -5.22 6.03
N GLY A 46 12.36 -5.25 5.18
CA GLY A 46 13.38 -4.20 5.15
C GLY A 46 12.82 -2.78 4.95
N LEU A 47 11.67 -2.65 4.27
CA LEU A 47 10.94 -1.38 4.18
C LEU A 47 10.09 -1.11 5.43
N TRP A 48 9.38 -2.14 5.88
CA TRP A 48 8.33 -2.03 6.89
C TRP A 48 8.85 -1.99 8.33
N ASP A 49 10.06 -2.46 8.57
CA ASP A 49 10.80 -2.37 9.84
C ASP A 49 11.19 -0.94 10.18
N VAL A 50 11.47 -0.14 9.15
CA VAL A 50 11.97 1.24 9.30
C VAL A 50 10.93 2.30 8.95
N MET A 51 9.79 1.89 8.37
CA MET A 51 8.75 2.80 7.89
C MET A 51 7.35 2.29 8.23
N SER A 52 6.57 3.16 8.90
CA SER A 52 5.16 2.86 9.16
C SER A 52 4.32 2.90 7.87
N SER A 53 3.25 2.11 7.82
CA SER A 53 2.31 2.10 6.70
C SER A 53 1.78 3.50 6.35
N GLN A 54 1.49 4.33 7.37
CA GLN A 54 1.01 5.69 7.15
C GLN A 54 2.10 6.62 6.59
N CYS A 55 3.35 6.44 7.00
CA CYS A 55 4.47 7.19 6.45
C CYS A 55 4.68 6.84 4.96
N ALA A 56 4.63 5.55 4.62
CA ALA A 56 4.72 5.08 3.24
C ALA A 56 3.58 5.62 2.36
N VAL A 57 2.34 5.62 2.85
CA VAL A 57 1.19 6.22 2.14
C VAL A 57 1.36 7.73 1.96
N THR A 58 1.82 8.44 2.99
CA THR A 58 2.03 9.89 2.90
C THR A 58 3.11 10.22 1.87
N MET A 59 4.20 9.45 1.85
CA MET A 59 5.29 9.60 0.89
C MET A 59 4.82 9.26 -0.53
N GLY A 60 4.21 8.09 -0.72
CA GLY A 60 3.70 7.65 -2.02
C GLY A 60 2.69 8.63 -2.60
N ARG A 61 1.78 9.15 -1.78
CA ARG A 61 0.83 10.19 -2.20
C ARG A 61 1.54 11.48 -2.61
N LYS A 62 2.56 11.91 -1.88
CA LYS A 62 3.34 13.10 -2.22
C LYS A 62 4.08 12.93 -3.55
N GLU A 63 4.77 11.81 -3.74
CA GLU A 63 5.52 11.53 -4.97
C GLU A 63 4.59 11.33 -6.18
N LEU A 64 3.48 10.63 -6.00
CA LEU A 64 2.45 10.48 -7.04
C LEU A 64 1.82 11.83 -7.39
N MET A 65 1.55 12.70 -6.43
CA MET A 65 1.05 14.06 -6.70
C MET A 65 2.06 14.93 -7.45
N LEU A 66 3.36 14.70 -7.26
CA LEU A 66 4.43 15.45 -7.93
C LEU A 66 4.69 14.96 -9.36
N HIS A 67 4.48 13.66 -9.63
CA HIS A 67 4.78 13.04 -10.92
C HIS A 67 3.54 12.57 -11.69
N ASN A 68 2.32 12.94 -11.26
CA ASN A 68 1.08 12.64 -12.00
C ASN A 68 0.85 13.54 -13.21
N ASP A 69 1.87 14.27 -13.67
CA ASP A 69 1.79 15.01 -14.93
C ASP A 69 2.03 14.01 -16.07
N PRO A 70 1.05 13.77 -16.96
CA PRO A 70 1.14 12.78 -18.03
C PRO A 70 1.97 13.25 -19.24
N GLU A 71 2.91 14.18 -19.08
CA GLU A 71 3.88 14.56 -20.13
C GLU A 71 5.12 13.66 -20.15
#